data_AF-A0A5K0XAA6-F1
#
_entry.id   AF-A0A5K0XAA6-F1
#
_cell.length_a   1.000
_cell.length_b   1.000
_cell.length_c   1.000
_cell.angle_alpha   90.00
_cell.angle_beta   90.00
_cell.angle_gamma   90.00
#
_symmetry.space_group_name_H-M   'P 1'
#
loop_
_entity.id
_entity.type
_entity.pdbx_description
1 polymer ?
#
loop_
_entity_poly.entity_id
_entity_poly.type
_entity_poly.pdbx_seq_one_letter_code
_entity_poly.pdbx_strand_id
1 'polypeptide(L)' 'GHDQWAQCDNCLKWRRLPIDALLPPRWTCAENSWDPK' A
#
# COMPACT_ATOMS: atom_id res chain seq x y z
N GLY A 1 -14.95 -7.57 4.31
CA GLY A 1 -14.24 -7.23 3.07
C GLY A 1 -14.07 -5.73 3.01
N HIS A 2 -13.09 -5.21 3.74
CA HIS A 2 -12.70 -3.81 3.65
C HIS A 2 -11.25 -3.79 3.20
N ASP A 3 -11.05 -3.57 1.91
CA ASP A 3 -9.74 -3.33 1.31
C ASP A 3 -9.54 -1.82 1.24
N GLN A 4 -8.39 -1.32 1.72
CA GLN A 4 -7.97 0.05 1.43
C GLN A 4 -6.94 0.06 0.30
N TRP A 5 -6.74 1.23 -0.28
CA TRP A 5 -5.79 1.41 -1.37
C TRP A 5 -4.86 2.58 -1.08
N ALA A 6 -3.58 2.39 -1.35
CA ALA A 6 -2.58 3.46 -1.31
C ALA A 6 -1.88 3.60 -2.65
N GLN A 7 -1.56 4.84 -3.00
CA GLN A 7 -0.76 5.14 -4.18
C GLN A 7 0.73 5.11 -3.80
N CYS A 8 1.54 4.41 -4.59
CA CYS A 8 2.99 4.38 -4.43
C CYS A 8 3.61 5.68 -4.92
N ASP A 9 4.45 6.32 -4.11
CA ASP A 9 5.11 7.58 -4.47
C ASP A 9 6.14 7.45 -5.59
N ASN A 10 6.69 6.25 -5.81
CA ASN A 10 7.72 6.04 -6.82
C ASN A 10 7.14 5.72 -8.22
N CYS A 11 6.04 4.97 -8.29
CA CYS A 11 5.48 4.50 -9.56
C CYS A 11 4.02 4.91 -9.81
N LEU A 12 3.42 5.65 -8.87
CA LEU A 12 2.07 6.22 -8.92
C LEU A 12 0.94 5.20 -9.12
N LYS A 13 1.23 3.91 -8.92
CA LYS A 13 0.26 2.82 -8.97
C LYS A 13 -0.43 2.64 -7.64
N TRP A 14 -1.70 2.26 -7.70
CA TRP A 14 -2.51 1.91 -6.54
C TRP A 14 -2.28 0.46 -6.13
N ARG A 15 -2.15 0.23 -4.82
CA ARG A 15 -1.95 -1.08 -4.22
C ARG A 15 -2.95 -1.29 -3.11
N ARG A 16 -3.49 -2.51 -3.05
CA ARG A 16 -4.39 -2.95 -1.99
C ARG A 16 -3.60 -3.16 -0.71
N LEU A 17 -4.21 -2.76 0.39
CA LEU A 17 -3.67 -2.90 1.73
C LEU A 17 -4.81 -3.26 2.71
N PRO A 18 -4.50 -3.93 3.83
CA PRO A 18 -5.47 -4.14 4.91
C PRO A 18 -5.96 -2.81 5.49
N ILE A 19 -7.22 -2.72 5.91
CA ILE A 19 -7.87 -1.47 6.42
C ILE A 19 -7.15 -0.81 7.62
N ASP A 20 -6.32 -1.58 8.32
CA ASP A 20 -5.56 -1.22 9.51
C ASP A 20 -4.08 -0.94 9.22
N ALA A 21 -3.66 -0.98 7.94
CA ALA A 21 -2.32 -0.60 7.53
C ALA A 21 -2.05 0.88 7.82
N LEU A 22 -1.10 1.13 8.73
CA LEU A 22 -0.59 2.45 9.03
C LEU A 22 0.49 2.82 8.01
N LEU A 23 0.20 3.79 7.16
CA LEU A 23 1.11 4.19 6.09
C LEU A 23 2.00 5.36 6.53
N PRO A 24 3.32 5.29 6.28
CA PRO A 24 4.20 6.43 6.45
C PRO A 24 3.85 7.56 5.45
N PRO A 25 4.28 8.81 5.71
CA PRO A 25 4.05 9.93 4.80
C PRO A 25 4.63 9.77 3.40
N ARG A 26 5.64 8.90 3.25
CA ARG A 26 6.21 8.49 1.97
C ARG A 26 6.14 6.98 1.87
N TRP A 27 5.20 6.47 1.09
CA TRP A 27 4.95 5.05 0.97
C TRP A 27 5.25 4.55 -0.45
N THR A 28 5.96 3.44 -0.53
CA THR A 28 6.37 2.82 -1.79
C THR A 28 5.96 1.36 -1.88
N CYS A 29 5.90 0.81 -3.10
CA CYS A 29 5.61 -0.61 -3.31
C CYS A 29 6.56 -1.56 -2.57
N ALA A 30 7.79 -1.12 -2.25
CA ALA A 30 8.75 -1.94 -1.51
C ALA A 30 8.34 -2.17 -0.05
N GLU A 31 7.50 -1.29 0.49
CA GLU A 31 6.95 -1.37 1.83
C GLU A 31 5.62 -2.14 1.88
N ASN A 32 5.10 -2.58 0.72
CA ASN A 32 3.91 -3.41 0.68
C ASN A 32 4.23 -4.85 1.08
N SER A 33 4.18 -5.15 2.38
CA SER A 33 4.39 -6.51 2.91
C SER A 33 3.16 -7.41 2.79
N TRP A 34 2.01 -6.87 2.39
CA TRP A 34 0.72 -7.57 2.31
C TRP A 34 0.38 -8.06 0.92
N ASP A 35 1.09 -7.59 -0.12
CA ASP A 35 0.99 -8.16 -1.46
C ASP A 35 1.66 -9.54 -1.43
N PRO A 36 0.94 -10.64 -1.67
CA PRO A 36 1.58 -11.95 -1.81
C PRO A 36 2.53 -11.91 -3.02
N LYS A 37 3.73 -12.46 -2.85
CA LYS A 37 4.70 -12.63 -3.95
C LYS A 37 4.13 -13.45 -5.10
#